data_AF-A0A8J4UN36-F1
#
_entry.id   AF-A0A8J4UN36-F1
#
_cell.length_a   1.000
_cell.length_b   1.000
_cell.length_c   1.000
_cell.angle_alpha   90.00
_cell.angle_beta   90.00
_cell.angle_gamma   90.00
#
_symmetry.space_group_name_H-M   'P 1'
#
loop_
_entity.id
_entity.type
_entity.pdbx_description
1 polymer ?
#
loop_
_entity_poly.entity_id
_entity_poly.type
_entity_poly.pdbx_seq_one_letter_code
_entity_poly.pdbx_strand_id
1 'polypeptide(L)'
;IARRPDVGGRGRMLTAEQETHIVNMVIANNTIRLCEIQQCIIDYDTIFQNIHSASISALSRVLVRHRIRMKLIYRAPFKRNTERVKQLRYDYVQ
;
A
#
# COMPACT_ATOMS: atom_id res chain seq x y z
N ILE A 1 26.77 38.98 6.07
CA ILE A 1 25.82 38.41 5.09
C ILE A 1 25.24 37.15 5.72
N ALA A 2 23.97 37.18 6.15
CA ALA A 2 23.32 36.00 6.77
C ALA A 2 22.90 35.02 5.66
N ARG A 3 23.24 33.74 5.82
CA ARG A 3 22.81 32.68 4.88
C ARG A 3 21.30 32.49 5.03
N ARG A 4 20.57 32.47 3.91
CA ARG A 4 19.16 32.07 3.89
C ARG A 4 19.05 30.62 4.42
N PRO A 5 17.99 30.30 5.19
CA PRO A 5 17.78 28.94 5.63
C PRO A 5 17.65 28.03 4.40
N ASP A 6 18.25 26.85 4.50
CA ASP A 6 18.24 25.86 3.43
C ASP A 6 16.82 25.29 3.28
N VAL A 7 15.97 25.98 2.52
CA VAL A 7 14.63 25.52 2.13
C VAL A 7 14.74 24.59 0.92
N GLY A 8 15.55 23.55 1.07
CA GLY A 8 15.67 22.47 0.10
C GLY A 8 14.66 21.36 0.39
N GLY A 9 13.75 21.11 -0.55
CA GLY A 9 12.87 19.95 -0.52
C GLY A 9 11.44 20.25 -0.97
N ARG A 10 10.90 19.40 -1.86
CA ARG A 10 9.46 19.41 -2.16
C ARG A 10 8.71 19.10 -0.85
N GLY A 11 7.72 19.93 -0.51
CA GLY A 11 6.88 19.74 0.67
C GLY A 11 6.29 18.32 0.74
N ARG A 12 5.97 17.87 1.95
CA ARG A 12 5.39 16.53 2.16
C ARG A 12 4.08 16.42 1.36
N MET A 13 3.94 15.33 0.61
CA MET A 13 2.73 15.04 -0.17
C MET A 13 1.52 14.78 0.71
N LEU A 14 1.73 14.17 1.88
CA LEU A 14 0.71 13.85 2.87
C LEU A 14 0.91 14.73 4.11
N THR A 15 -0.20 15.20 4.67
CA THR A 15 -0.20 15.87 5.97
C THR A 15 0.04 14.85 7.10
N ALA A 16 0.42 15.31 8.28
CA ALA A 16 0.61 14.42 9.43
C ALA A 16 -0.68 13.68 9.83
N GLU A 17 -1.83 14.32 9.68
CA GLU A 17 -3.14 13.74 9.91
C GLU A 17 -3.45 12.62 8.92
N GLN A 18 -3.20 12.86 7.63
CA GLN A 18 -3.36 11.84 6.57
C GLN A 18 -2.42 10.65 6.77
N GLU A 19 -1.17 10.90 7.16
CA GLU A 19 -0.23 9.83 7.52
C GLU A 19 -0.74 9.00 8.70
N THR A 20 -1.31 9.65 9.72
CA THR A 20 -1.89 8.98 10.88
C THR A 20 -3.09 8.12 10.48
N HIS A 21 -3.91 8.60 9.54
CA HIS A 21 -5.04 7.83 9.03
C HIS A 21 -4.58 6.56 8.30
N ILE A 22 -3.56 6.66 7.45
CA ILE A 22 -2.93 5.50 6.79
C ILE A 22 -2.41 4.49 7.82
N VAL A 23 -1.76 4.97 8.89
CA VAL A 23 -1.28 4.11 9.97
C VAL A 23 -2.43 3.41 10.67
N ASN A 24 -3.51 4.12 10.99
CA ASN A 24 -4.69 3.55 11.63
C ASN A 24 -5.36 2.46 10.78
N MET A 25 -5.40 2.62 9.46
CA MET A 25 -5.89 1.58 8.55
C MET A 25 -5.07 0.29 8.66
N VAL A 26 -3.74 0.39 8.73
CA VAL A 26 -2.85 -0.76 8.88
C VAL A 26 -2.95 -1.38 10.27
N ILE A 27 -3.11 -0.56 11.32
CA ILE A 27 -3.31 -1.07 12.69
C ILE A 27 -4.63 -1.83 12.80
N ALA A 28 -5.71 -1.29 12.23
CA ALA A 28 -7.04 -1.91 12.23
C ALA A 28 -7.07 -3.20 11.39
N ASN A 29 -6.38 -3.21 10.26
CA ASN A 29 -6.27 -4.37 9.38
C ASN A 29 -4.81 -4.55 8.92
N ASN A 30 -4.02 -5.26 9.70
CA ASN A 30 -2.60 -5.49 9.38
C ASN A 30 -2.36 -6.38 8.15
N THR A 31 -3.43 -6.98 7.61
CA THR A 31 -3.41 -7.79 6.39
C THR A 31 -3.76 -6.99 5.13
N ILE A 32 -4.13 -5.72 5.26
CA ILE A 32 -4.36 -4.84 4.12
C ILE A 32 -3.10 -4.74 3.25
N ARG A 33 -3.26 -4.60 1.93
CA ARG A 33 -2.16 -4.44 0.97
C ARG A 33 -1.94 -2.96 0.65
N LEU A 34 -0.72 -2.60 0.25
CA LEU A 34 -0.42 -1.23 -0.16
C LEU A 34 -1.30 -0.75 -1.32
N CYS A 35 -1.66 -1.62 -2.27
CA CYS A 35 -2.57 -1.28 -3.37
C CYS A 35 -4.02 -1.04 -2.89
N GLU A 36 -4.45 -1.70 -1.82
CA GLU A 36 -5.77 -1.47 -1.21
C GLU A 36 -5.78 -0.14 -0.46
N ILE A 37 -4.68 0.20 0.24
CA ILE A 37 -4.53 1.54 0.84
C ILE A 37 -4.55 2.62 -0.24
N GLN A 38 -3.91 2.41 -1.40
CA GLN A 38 -3.99 3.35 -2.53
C GLN A 38 -5.44 3.55 -2.98
N GLN A 39 -6.20 2.46 -3.11
CA GLN A 39 -7.61 2.55 -3.52
C GLN A 39 -8.44 3.30 -2.48
N CYS A 40 -8.26 3.02 -1.19
CA CYS A 40 -8.92 3.76 -0.12
C CYS A 40 -8.59 5.27 -0.16
N ILE A 41 -7.34 5.64 -0.46
CA ILE A 41 -6.98 7.06 -0.58
C ILE A 41 -7.78 7.75 -1.70
N ILE A 42 -8.02 7.06 -2.80
CA ILE A 42 -8.83 7.57 -3.92
C ILE A 42 -10.32 7.63 -3.54
N ASP A 43 -10.81 6.63 -2.80
CA ASP A 43 -12.23 6.51 -2.46
C ASP A 43 -12.64 7.47 -1.32
N TYR A 44 -11.73 7.79 -0.38
CA TYR A 44 -11.99 8.63 0.80
C TYR A 44 -11.51 10.08 0.62
N ASP A 45 -12.16 10.81 -0.28
CA ASP A 45 -11.82 12.21 -0.61
C ASP A 45 -11.95 13.20 0.56
N THR A 46 -12.78 12.88 1.56
CA THR A 46 -12.98 13.73 2.75
C THR A 46 -11.72 13.88 3.61
N ILE A 47 -10.88 12.84 3.65
CA ILE A 47 -9.68 12.76 4.50
C ILE A 47 -8.42 13.06 3.68
N PHE A 48 -8.36 12.56 2.45
CA PHE A 48 -7.19 12.67 1.57
C PHE A 48 -7.26 13.84 0.57
N GLN A 49 -8.18 14.79 0.79
CA GLN A 49 -8.38 16.04 0.04
C GLN A 49 -7.24 16.43 -0.92
N ASN A 50 -7.54 16.47 -2.22
CA ASN A 50 -6.62 16.77 -3.34
C ASN A 50 -5.50 15.74 -3.61
N ILE A 51 -5.45 14.62 -2.89
CA ILE A 51 -4.53 13.51 -3.19
C ILE A 51 -5.23 12.52 -4.09
N HIS A 52 -5.09 12.73 -5.39
CA HIS A 52 -5.65 11.82 -6.40
C HIS A 52 -4.81 10.56 -6.62
N SER A 53 -3.58 10.53 -6.12
CA SER A 53 -2.75 9.33 -6.14
C SER A 53 -1.66 9.40 -5.08
N ALA A 54 -1.39 8.26 -4.45
CA ALA A 54 -0.21 8.04 -3.63
C ALA A 54 0.55 6.86 -4.20
N SER A 55 1.85 6.98 -4.43
CA SER A 55 2.65 5.83 -4.91
C SER A 55 2.83 4.79 -3.80
N ILE A 56 2.95 3.52 -4.17
CA ILE A 56 3.27 2.42 -3.23
C ILE A 56 4.51 2.75 -2.40
N SER A 57 5.52 3.37 -3.03
CA SER A 57 6.74 3.79 -2.35
C SER A 57 6.52 4.92 -1.37
N ALA A 58 5.62 5.88 -1.65
CA ALA A 58 5.25 6.92 -0.71
C ALA A 58 4.55 6.33 0.53
N LEU A 59 3.60 5.41 0.34
CA LEU A 59 2.91 4.72 1.44
C LEU A 59 3.90 3.88 2.26
N SER A 60 4.79 3.13 1.61
CA SER A 60 5.84 2.39 2.29
C SER A 60 6.74 3.29 3.15
N ARG A 61 7.14 4.47 2.64
CA ARG A 61 7.92 5.44 3.40
C ARG A 61 7.17 5.99 4.62
N VAL A 62 5.86 6.23 4.50
CA VAL A 62 5.01 6.65 5.63
C VAL A 62 5.04 5.58 6.72
N LEU A 63 4.80 4.32 6.37
CA LEU A 63 4.79 3.23 7.35
C LEU A 63 6.15 3.04 8.03
N VAL A 64 7.26 3.11 7.27
CA VAL A 64 8.62 3.05 7.83
C VAL A 64 8.88 4.21 8.79
N ARG A 65 8.46 5.44 8.44
CA ARG A 65 8.64 6.63 9.29
C ARG A 65 7.91 6.47 10.63
N HIS A 66 6.70 5.90 10.59
CA HIS A 66 5.89 5.62 11.78
C HIS A 66 6.22 4.28 12.46
N ARG A 67 7.28 3.58 12.01
CA ARG A 67 7.74 2.28 12.53
C ARG A 67 6.66 1.19 12.51
N ILE A 68 5.73 1.29 11.56
CA ILE A 68 4.67 0.30 11.35
C ILE A 68 5.18 -0.80 10.42
N ARG A 69 4.97 -2.06 10.84
CA ARG A 69 5.26 -3.23 10.02
C ARG A 69 3.97 -3.91 9.61
N MET A 70 3.74 -4.00 8.30
CA MET A 70 2.61 -4.74 7.73
C MET A 70 2.87 -6.24 7.76
N LYS A 71 1.83 -7.06 7.96
CA LYS A 71 1.96 -8.51 7.81
C LYS A 71 2.05 -8.85 6.33
N LEU A 72 3.15 -9.49 5.91
CA LEU A 72 3.27 -9.98 4.55
C LEU A 72 2.41 -11.23 4.37
N ILE A 73 1.37 -11.13 3.54
CA ILE A 73 0.57 -12.29 3.11
C ILE A 73 1.15 -12.80 1.81
N TYR A 74 1.87 -13.91 1.88
CA TYR A 74 2.25 -14.65 0.69
C TYR A 74 1.02 -15.39 0.15
N ARG A 75 0.51 -14.96 -1.00
CA ARG A 75 -0.36 -15.81 -1.82
C ARG A 75 0.54 -16.68 -2.67
N ALA A 76 0.61 -17.97 -2.39
CA ALA A 76 1.25 -18.93 -3.30
C ALA A 76 0.30 -19.16 -4.49
N PRO A 77 0.63 -18.66 -5.70
CA PRO A 77 -0.25 -18.79 -6.85
C PRO A 77 0.02 -20.15 -7.51
N PHE A 78 -0.45 -21.24 -6.91
CA PHE A 78 -0.38 -22.54 -7.56
C PHE A 78 -1.49 -22.66 -8.61
N LYS A 79 -1.28 -22.05 -9.79
CA LYS A 79 -2.14 -22.27 -10.99
C LYS A 79 -2.29 -23.76 -11.33
N ARG A 80 -1.28 -24.57 -10.98
CA ARG A 80 -1.27 -26.04 -11.13
C ARG A 80 -2.33 -26.78 -10.31
N ASN A 81 -2.93 -26.18 -9.27
CA ASN A 81 -3.95 -26.82 -8.44
C ASN A 81 -5.38 -26.39 -8.82
N THR A 82 -5.57 -25.71 -9.94
CA THR A 82 -6.93 -25.42 -10.45
C THR A 82 -7.56 -26.70 -10.98
N GLU A 83 -8.86 -26.89 -10.75
CA GLU A 83 -9.59 -28.09 -11.21
C GLU A 83 -9.44 -28.32 -12.71
N ARG A 84 -9.42 -27.25 -13.50
CA ARG A 84 -9.16 -27.33 -14.95
C ARG A 84 -7.81 -27.96 -15.30
N VAL A 85 -6.75 -27.61 -14.55
CA VAL A 85 -5.41 -28.16 -14.77
C VAL A 85 -5.31 -29.59 -14.22
N LYS A 86 -6.08 -29.94 -13.19
CA LYS A 86 -6.21 -31.31 -12.70
C LYS A 86 -6.88 -32.22 -13.73
N GLN A 87 -8.00 -31.79 -14.32
CA GLN A 87 -8.72 -32.52 -15.38
C GLN A 87 -7.84 -32.78 -16.61
N LEU A 88 -7.15 -31.76 -17.11
CA LEU A 88 -6.22 -31.90 -18.24
C LEU A 88 -5.09 -32.93 -18.01
N ARG A 89 -4.71 -33.18 -16.75
CA ARG A 89 -3.73 -34.23 -16.41
C ARG A 89 -4.34 -35.63 -16.41
N TYR A 90 -5.58 -35.77 -15.96
CA TYR A 90 -6.30 -37.03 -16.06
C TYR A 90 -6.47 -37.44 -17.54
N ASP A 91 -6.85 -36.49 -18.39
CA ASP A 91 -7.08 -36.73 -19.82
C ASP A 91 -5.79 -37.07 -20.59
N TYR A 92 -4.63 -36.56 -20.14
CA TYR A 92 -3.33 -36.81 -20.79
C TYR A 92 -2.68 -38.14 -20.38
N VAL A 93 -3.11 -38.74 -19.26
CA VAL A 93 -2.55 -39.99 -18.72
C VAL A 93 -3.36 -41.23 -19.15
N GLN A 94 -4.58 -41.03 -19.68
CA GLN A 94 -5.35 -42.04 -20.42
C GLN A 94 -4.83 -42.18 -21.86
#